data_AF-A0A528BBJ3-F1
#
_entry.id   AF-A0A528BBJ3-F1
#
_cell.length_a   1.000
_cell.length_b   1.000
_cell.length_c   1.000
_cell.angle_alpha   90.00
_cell.angle_beta   90.00
_cell.angle_gamma   90.00
#
_symmetry.space_group_name_H-M   'P 1'
#
loop_
_entity.id
_entity.type
_entity.pdbx_description
1 polymer ?
#
loop_
_entity_poly.entity_id
_entity_poly.type
_entity_poly.pdbx_seq_one_letter_code
_entity_poly.pdbx_strand_id
1 'polypeptide(L)'
;MSKLRVNAFTLSIDGFGAGPDQDLKEPLGVGGEALHKWMLGTRTFRKMSGEDGGTTDTDDAFVTRSFENIGAWIMGRNMFGPIRGPWPDDTWKGWWGDNPPYHVPVFVL
;
A
#
# COMPACT_ATOMS: atom_id res chain seq x y z
N MET A 1 -2.86 24.67 -7.70
CA MET A 1 -3.92 23.64 -7.81
C MET A 1 -3.35 22.29 -7.42
N SER A 2 -4.11 21.47 -6.69
CA SER A 2 -3.72 20.11 -6.34
C SER A 2 -3.66 19.22 -7.59
N LYS A 3 -2.77 18.21 -7.60
CA LYS A 3 -2.64 17.24 -8.69
C LYS A 3 -3.16 15.87 -8.24
N LEU A 4 -3.92 15.19 -9.10
CA LEU A 4 -4.20 13.76 -8.97
C LEU A 4 -3.05 12.97 -9.60
N ARG A 5 -2.50 12.00 -8.87
CA ARG A 5 -1.37 11.18 -9.35
C ARG A 5 -1.44 9.76 -8.78
N VAL A 6 -0.85 8.82 -9.51
CA VAL A 6 -0.54 7.46 -9.06
C VAL A 6 0.97 7.37 -8.95
N ASN A 7 1.49 6.96 -7.78
CA ASN A 7 2.92 6.81 -7.51
C ASN A 7 3.22 5.37 -7.06
N ALA A 8 4.42 4.89 -7.36
CA ALA A 8 4.93 3.56 -6.95
C ALA A 8 3.92 2.42 -7.13
N PHE A 9 3.15 2.45 -8.22
CA PHE A 9 2.24 1.38 -8.57
C PHE A 9 3.02 0.28 -9.29
N THR A 10 3.09 -0.90 -8.68
CA THR A 10 3.80 -2.05 -9.26
C THR A 10 2.86 -2.92 -10.07
N LEU A 11 3.36 -3.44 -11.18
CA LEU A 11 2.67 -4.37 -12.06
C LEU A 11 3.58 -5.56 -12.37
N SER A 12 2.99 -6.74 -12.52
CA SER A 12 3.65 -7.85 -13.17
C SER A 12 3.89 -7.57 -14.65
N ILE A 13 4.77 -8.36 -15.28
CA ILE A 13 5.10 -8.21 -16.71
C ILE A 13 3.89 -8.46 -17.63
N ASP A 14 2.94 -9.27 -17.17
CA ASP A 14 1.67 -9.60 -17.82
C ASP A 14 0.50 -8.69 -17.40
N GLY A 15 0.76 -7.65 -16.60
CA GLY A 15 -0.17 -6.54 -16.40
C GLY A 15 -1.08 -6.61 -15.17
N PHE A 16 -0.73 -7.38 -14.14
CA PHE A 16 -1.50 -7.52 -12.91
C PHE A 16 -0.87 -6.75 -11.73
N GLY A 17 -1.70 -5.99 -11.00
CA GLY A 17 -1.26 -5.21 -9.82
C GLY A 17 -1.43 -5.93 -8.48
N ALA A 18 -1.99 -7.15 -8.49
CA ALA A 18 -2.23 -7.99 -7.32
C ALA A 18 -2.30 -9.46 -7.75
N GLY A 19 -2.12 -10.37 -6.80
CA GLY A 19 -2.36 -11.80 -6.99
C GLY A 19 -3.86 -12.15 -7.01
N PRO A 20 -4.22 -13.35 -7.49
CA PRO A 20 -5.58 -13.86 -7.40
C PRO A 20 -5.97 -14.20 -5.95
N ASP A 21 -7.25 -14.46 -5.72
CA ASP A 21 -7.75 -15.07 -4.48
C ASP A 21 -7.38 -14.33 -3.18
N GLN A 22 -7.46 -12.99 -3.18
CA GLN A 22 -7.27 -12.20 -1.97
C GLN A 22 -8.26 -12.60 -0.87
N ASP A 23 -7.72 -12.92 0.31
CA ASP A 23 -8.44 -13.13 1.54
C ASP A 23 -7.74 -12.44 2.72
N LEU A 24 -8.14 -12.77 3.96
CA LEU A 24 -7.56 -12.18 5.16
C LEU A 24 -6.08 -12.57 5.40
N LYS A 25 -5.64 -13.72 4.89
CA LYS A 25 -4.26 -14.22 5.02
C LYS A 25 -3.38 -13.68 3.90
N GLU A 26 -3.95 -13.52 2.72
CA GLU A 26 -3.29 -13.07 1.49
C GLU A 26 -3.82 -11.66 1.10
N PRO A 27 -3.40 -10.58 1.78
CA PRO A 27 -3.97 -9.24 1.59
C PRO A 27 -3.76 -8.67 0.19
N LEU A 28 -2.71 -9.13 -0.51
CA LEU A 28 -2.42 -8.80 -1.90
C LEU A 28 -2.80 -9.91 -2.88
N GLY A 29 -3.50 -10.95 -2.42
CA GLY A 29 -3.72 -12.18 -3.16
C GLY A 29 -2.49 -13.09 -3.21
N VAL A 30 -2.71 -14.33 -3.63
CA VAL A 30 -1.68 -15.38 -3.67
C VAL A 30 -0.51 -14.91 -4.54
N GLY A 31 0.66 -14.76 -3.93
CA GLY A 31 1.89 -14.31 -4.59
C GLY A 31 1.99 -12.81 -4.87
N GLY A 32 0.99 -12.00 -4.48
CA GLY A 32 0.96 -10.56 -4.72
C GLY A 32 2.09 -9.78 -4.03
N GLU A 33 2.61 -10.29 -2.92
CA GLU A 33 3.76 -9.70 -2.22
C GLU A 33 5.02 -9.65 -3.09
N ALA A 34 5.17 -10.56 -4.06
CA ALA A 34 6.34 -10.60 -4.94
C ALA A 34 6.51 -9.33 -5.77
N LEU A 35 5.42 -8.62 -6.06
CA LEU A 35 5.43 -7.33 -6.76
C LEU A 35 6.16 -6.24 -5.97
N HIS A 36 6.23 -6.33 -4.65
CA HIS A 36 6.71 -5.25 -3.79
C HIS A 36 8.13 -5.46 -3.26
N LYS A 37 8.83 -6.52 -3.71
CA LYS A 37 10.18 -6.86 -3.22
C LYS A 37 11.20 -5.73 -3.35
N TRP A 38 11.08 -4.91 -4.40
CA TRP A 38 11.98 -3.78 -4.66
C TRP A 38 12.01 -2.76 -3.51
N MET A 39 10.87 -2.54 -2.84
CA MET A 39 10.77 -1.53 -1.77
C MET A 39 11.07 -2.07 -0.37
N LEU A 40 10.95 -3.37 -0.11
CA LEU A 40 11.06 -3.95 1.25
C LEU A 40 12.41 -3.68 1.93
N GLY A 41 13.50 -3.61 1.16
CA GLY A 41 14.85 -3.36 1.67
C GLY A 41 15.20 -1.89 1.87
N THR A 42 14.37 -0.98 1.40
CA THR A 42 14.63 0.46 1.41
C THR A 42 14.52 1.02 2.82
N ARG A 43 15.34 2.03 3.14
CA ARG A 43 15.33 2.68 4.45
C ARG A 43 13.97 3.32 4.76
N THR A 44 13.34 3.95 3.77
CA THR A 44 12.03 4.58 3.96
C THR A 44 10.95 3.56 4.31
N PHE A 45 10.89 2.42 3.62
CA PHE A 45 9.91 1.38 3.96
C PHE A 45 10.15 0.78 5.34
N ARG A 46 11.41 0.46 5.66
CA ARG A 46 11.79 -0.06 6.99
C ARG A 46 11.39 0.88 8.11
N LYS A 47 11.67 2.17 7.97
CA LYS A 47 11.30 3.19 8.95
C LYS A 47 9.78 3.24 9.18
N MET A 48 8.98 3.10 8.12
CA MET A 48 7.51 3.04 8.25
C MET A 48 7.04 1.79 9.01
N SER A 49 7.77 0.68 8.87
CA SER A 49 7.53 -0.57 9.61
C SER A 49 8.15 -0.57 11.02
N GLY A 50 8.77 0.53 11.47
CA GLY A 50 9.41 0.63 12.77
C GLY A 50 10.80 -0.03 12.86
N GLU A 51 11.43 -0.29 11.71
CA GLU A 51 12.76 -0.90 11.60
C GLU A 51 13.83 0.16 11.24
N ASP A 52 15.07 -0.10 11.68
CA ASP A 52 16.24 0.72 11.34
C ASP A 52 17.01 0.18 10.11
N GLY A 53 17.86 1.05 9.54
CA GLY A 53 18.73 0.70 8.41
C GLY A 53 18.00 0.64 7.07
N GLY A 54 18.53 -0.14 6.12
CA GLY A 54 18.00 -0.23 4.75
C GLY A 54 18.82 0.54 3.72
N THR A 55 18.55 0.28 2.44
CA THR A 55 19.25 0.95 1.34
C THR A 55 18.75 2.38 1.11
N THR A 56 19.59 3.20 0.49
CA THR A 56 19.32 4.62 0.21
C THR A 56 19.52 4.91 -1.28
N ASP A 57 19.16 3.93 -2.11
CA ASP A 57 19.41 3.88 -3.54
C ASP A 57 18.22 4.46 -4.34
N THR A 58 18.15 4.10 -5.62
CA THR A 58 17.07 4.56 -6.52
C THR A 58 15.70 4.08 -6.03
N ASP A 59 15.62 2.87 -5.48
CA ASP A 59 14.36 2.32 -4.97
C ASP A 59 13.91 3.12 -3.74
N ASP A 60 14.81 3.44 -2.81
CA ASP A 60 14.52 4.31 -1.65
C ASP A 60 14.02 5.70 -2.08
N ALA A 61 14.59 6.25 -3.17
CA ALA A 61 14.15 7.51 -3.73
C ALA A 61 12.72 7.43 -4.30
N PHE A 62 12.33 6.34 -4.95
CA PHE A 62 10.96 6.12 -5.42
C PHE A 62 9.97 5.94 -4.27
N VAL A 63 10.33 5.17 -3.25
CA VAL A 63 9.48 5.00 -2.05
C VAL A 63 9.26 6.35 -1.37
N THR A 64 10.32 7.10 -1.11
CA THR A 64 10.25 8.42 -0.46
C THR A 64 9.31 9.38 -1.20
N ARG A 65 9.52 9.54 -2.52
CA ARG A 65 8.70 10.43 -3.37
C ARG A 65 7.22 10.04 -3.42
N SER A 66 6.89 8.79 -3.11
CA SER A 66 5.51 8.30 -3.12
C SER A 66 4.68 8.83 -1.95
N PHE A 67 5.33 9.20 -0.84
CA PHE A 67 4.69 9.76 0.35
C PHE A 67 4.84 11.28 0.47
N GLU A 68 5.79 11.89 -0.25
CA GLU A 68 6.02 13.34 -0.21
C GLU A 68 4.84 14.14 -0.79
N ASN A 69 4.42 15.20 -0.08
CA ASN A 69 3.41 16.17 -0.54
C ASN A 69 2.08 15.49 -0.96
N ILE A 70 1.58 14.58 -0.12
CA ILE A 70 0.27 13.96 -0.26
C ILE A 70 -0.68 14.62 0.73
N GLY A 71 -1.82 15.13 0.24
CA GLY A 71 -2.85 15.75 1.08
C GLY A 71 -4.06 14.83 1.36
N ALA A 72 -4.25 13.79 0.54
CA ALA A 72 -5.31 12.80 0.68
C ALA A 72 -4.98 11.55 -0.16
N TRP A 73 -5.50 10.39 0.25
CA TRP A 73 -5.47 9.15 -0.51
C TRP A 73 -6.87 8.76 -0.96
N ILE A 74 -6.96 8.16 -2.14
CA ILE A 74 -8.17 7.49 -2.63
C ILE A 74 -7.78 6.03 -2.91
N MET A 75 -8.51 5.08 -2.35
CA MET A 75 -8.25 3.65 -2.57
C MET A 75 -9.55 2.88 -2.76
N GLY A 76 -9.48 1.80 -3.54
CA GLY A 76 -10.60 0.89 -3.67
C GLY A 76 -10.74 -0.02 -2.45
N ARG A 77 -11.96 -0.49 -2.19
CA ARG A 77 -12.28 -1.45 -1.13
C ARG A 77 -11.28 -2.61 -0.97
N ASN A 78 -10.88 -3.24 -2.07
CA ASN A 78 -9.99 -4.41 -2.01
C ASN A 78 -8.57 -4.05 -1.52
N MET A 79 -8.13 -2.80 -1.68
CA MET A 79 -6.88 -2.33 -1.08
C MET A 79 -7.03 -2.09 0.42
N PHE A 80 -8.24 -1.70 0.86
CA PHE A 80 -8.53 -1.43 2.26
C PHE A 80 -8.83 -2.69 3.09
N GLY A 81 -9.45 -3.73 2.51
CA GLY A 81 -9.80 -4.95 3.25
C GLY A 81 -10.37 -6.10 2.41
N PRO A 82 -10.57 -7.27 3.05
CA PRO A 82 -11.02 -8.50 2.38
C PRO A 82 -12.54 -8.55 2.16
N ILE A 83 -13.28 -7.55 2.65
CA ILE A 83 -14.74 -7.58 2.71
C ILE A 83 -15.34 -7.46 1.29
N ARG A 84 -16.25 -8.38 0.97
CA ARG A 84 -17.02 -8.41 -0.28
C ARG A 84 -18.49 -8.18 0.03
N GLY A 85 -19.18 -7.38 -0.79
CA GLY A 85 -20.57 -7.00 -0.53
C GLY A 85 -20.71 -5.88 0.52
N PRO A 86 -21.88 -5.74 1.16
CA PRO A 86 -22.11 -4.72 2.19
C PRO A 86 -21.11 -4.80 3.34
N TRP A 87 -20.82 -3.67 3.98
CA TRP A 87 -20.04 -3.64 5.22
C TRP A 87 -20.82 -4.35 6.33
N PRO A 88 -20.22 -5.34 7.02
CA PRO A 88 -20.90 -6.03 8.12
C PRO A 88 -21.07 -5.11 9.34
N ASP A 89 -20.08 -4.24 9.59
CA ASP A 89 -19.99 -3.27 10.67
C ASP A 89 -18.86 -2.26 10.38
N ASP A 90 -18.61 -1.35 11.33
CA ASP A 90 -17.57 -0.30 11.26
C ASP A 90 -16.29 -0.67 12.02
N THR A 91 -16.07 -1.95 12.34
CA THR A 91 -14.95 -2.38 13.19
C THR A 91 -13.63 -2.57 12.44
N TRP A 92 -13.69 -2.80 11.12
CA TRP A 92 -12.50 -2.99 10.30
C TRP A 92 -11.73 -1.67 10.10
N LYS A 93 -10.46 -1.67 10.51
CA LYS A 93 -9.57 -0.50 10.44
C LYS A 93 -8.54 -0.56 9.31
N GLY A 94 -8.60 -1.59 8.46
CA GLY A 94 -7.58 -1.85 7.44
C GLY A 94 -6.49 -2.81 7.91
N TRP A 95 -5.65 -3.22 6.97
CA TRP A 95 -4.57 -4.19 7.18
C TRP A 95 -3.50 -3.75 8.19
N TRP A 96 -3.36 -2.44 8.40
CA TRP A 96 -2.28 -1.84 9.19
C TRP A 96 -2.65 -1.54 10.65
N GLY A 97 -3.86 -1.91 11.09
CA GLY A 97 -4.32 -1.67 12.45
C GLY A 97 -4.45 -0.18 12.78
N ASP A 98 -4.08 0.19 14.01
CA ASP A 98 -4.33 1.54 14.55
C ASP A 98 -3.38 2.63 14.02
N ASN A 99 -2.26 2.25 13.38
CA ASN A 99 -1.26 3.21 12.87
C ASN A 99 -0.95 2.95 11.37
N PRO A 100 -1.87 3.28 10.46
CA PRO A 100 -1.69 3.06 9.03
C PRO A 100 -0.68 4.05 8.40
N PRO A 101 -0.04 3.67 7.28
CA PRO A 101 1.07 4.43 6.69
C PRO A 101 0.67 5.76 6.02
N TYR A 102 -0.61 6.09 5.93
CA TYR A 102 -1.11 7.18 5.09
C TYR A 102 -1.00 8.56 5.74
N HIS A 103 -1.25 8.65 7.06
CA HIS A 103 -1.14 9.87 7.90
C HIS A 103 -1.81 11.15 7.36
N VAL A 104 -2.78 11.00 6.46
CA VAL A 104 -3.66 12.04 5.92
C VAL A 104 -5.03 11.40 5.65
N PRO A 105 -6.10 12.17 5.34
CA PRO A 105 -7.39 11.59 5.02
C PRO A 105 -7.33 10.54 3.91
N VAL A 106 -7.98 9.39 4.14
CA VAL A 106 -8.12 8.29 3.20
C VAL A 106 -9.59 8.14 2.83
N PHE A 107 -9.90 8.17 1.55
CA PHE A 107 -11.23 7.94 1.00
C PHE A 107 -11.29 6.54 0.38
N VAL A 108 -12.08 5.64 0.97
CA VAL A 108 -12.28 4.27 0.48
C VAL A 108 -13.55 4.23 -0.36
N LEU A 109 -13.42 3.77 -1.62
CA LEU A 109 -14.53 3.61 -2.57
C LEU A 109 -15.18 2.21 -2.47
#